data_AF-A0A974P477-F1
#
_entry.id   AF-A0A974P477-F1
#
_cell.length_a   1.000
_cell.length_b   1.000
_cell.length_c   1.000
_cell.angle_alpha   90.00
_cell.angle_beta   90.00
_cell.angle_gamma   90.00
#
_symmetry.space_group_name_H-M   'P 1'
#
loop_
_entity.id
_entity.type
_entity.pdbx_description
1 polymer ?
#
loop_
_entity_poly.entity_id
_entity_poly.type
_entity_poly.pdbx_seq_one_letter_code
_entity_poly.pdbx_strand_id
1 'polypeptide(L)'
;MLRIFLTALALTVLLPVPGNAADSTTAANSSEPLNIGFVLYTKTRTPGVLSARWNYANAYSGPGKATGGPKAGSFVGRYHVRYFLENGQFSDEYDLDIQRHAPGDFYDVTWITDGKVSARGSVWKSRVARVSLSAGAEWLIDHLNVC
;
A
#
# COMPACT_ATOMS: atom_id res chain seq x y z
N MET A 1 56.71 54.54 2.89
CA MET A 1 57.93 54.22 2.14
C MET A 1 57.81 52.82 1.57
N LEU A 2 58.01 52.69 0.26
CA LEU A 2 57.92 51.49 -0.57
C LEU A 2 59.22 50.68 -0.53
N ARG A 3 59.19 49.36 -0.26
CA ARG A 3 60.18 48.31 -0.63
C ARG A 3 59.50 46.93 -0.56
N ILE A 4 59.04 46.33 -1.66
CA ILE A 4 59.72 45.45 -2.65
C ILE A 4 60.09 44.04 -2.13
N PHE A 5 59.26 43.08 -2.56
CA PHE A 5 59.46 41.69 -3.03
C PHE A 5 60.49 40.74 -2.40
N LEU A 6 60.02 39.54 -2.02
CA LEU A 6 60.66 38.26 -2.34
C LEU A 6 59.62 37.12 -2.40
N THR A 7 59.45 36.62 -3.62
CA THR A 7 58.70 35.43 -4.02
C THR A 7 59.32 34.15 -3.44
N ALA A 8 58.48 33.29 -2.86
CA ALA A 8 58.78 31.87 -2.68
C ALA A 8 57.69 31.05 -3.39
N LEU A 9 58.07 30.47 -4.53
CA LEU A 9 57.27 29.55 -5.32
C LEU A 9 57.35 28.18 -4.63
N ALA A 10 56.31 27.77 -3.90
CA ALA A 10 56.22 26.42 -3.35
C ALA A 10 55.43 25.53 -4.32
N LEU A 11 56.16 24.69 -5.05
CA LEU A 11 55.63 23.70 -5.98
C LEU A 11 55.12 22.49 -5.17
N THR A 12 53.81 22.41 -4.93
CA THR A 12 53.19 21.21 -4.34
C THR A 12 52.88 20.19 -5.43
N VAL A 13 53.63 19.08 -5.40
CA VAL A 13 53.40 17.88 -6.21
C VAL A 13 52.11 17.21 -5.72
N LEU A 14 51.06 17.19 -6.55
CA LEU A 14 49.89 16.35 -6.35
C LEU A 14 50.28 14.88 -6.61
N LEU A 15 50.25 14.07 -5.55
CA LEU A 15 50.23 12.61 -5.69
C LEU A 15 48.77 12.15 -5.86
N PRO A 16 48.41 11.35 -6.87
CA PRO A 16 47.10 10.74 -6.94
C PRO A 16 46.96 9.68 -5.84
N VAL A 17 46.16 9.99 -4.82
CA VAL A 17 45.61 8.98 -3.92
C VAL A 17 44.64 8.13 -4.73
N PRO A 18 44.77 6.78 -4.79
CA PRO A 18 43.71 5.94 -5.29
C PRO A 18 42.52 6.06 -4.33
N GLY A 19 41.61 6.97 -4.65
CA GLY A 19 40.30 7.01 -4.04
C GLY A 19 39.57 5.73 -4.45
N ASN A 20 39.46 4.78 -3.52
CA ASN A 20 38.39 3.80 -3.56
C ASN A 20 37.08 4.58 -3.41
N ALA A 21 36.58 5.12 -4.53
CA ALA A 21 35.18 5.41 -4.67
C ALA A 21 34.49 4.04 -4.56
N ALA A 22 34.02 3.73 -3.35
CA ALA A 22 33.00 2.73 -3.17
C ALA A 22 31.80 3.27 -3.94
N ASP A 23 31.73 2.84 -5.20
CA ASP A 23 30.62 3.02 -6.10
C ASP A 23 29.43 2.33 -5.45
N SER A 24 28.77 3.04 -4.54
CA SER A 24 27.49 2.67 -3.98
C SER A 24 26.48 3.03 -5.06
N THR A 25 26.57 2.33 -6.20
CA THR A 25 25.44 2.14 -7.08
C THR A 25 24.43 1.33 -6.28
N THR A 26 23.65 2.02 -5.45
CA THR A 26 22.35 1.53 -5.03
C THR A 26 21.54 1.47 -6.31
N ALA A 27 21.63 0.33 -6.99
CA ALA A 27 20.65 -0.08 -7.96
C ALA A 27 19.33 -0.12 -7.19
N ALA A 28 18.58 0.99 -7.24
CA ALA A 28 17.19 0.99 -6.90
C ALA A 28 16.56 -0.01 -7.86
N ASN A 29 16.40 -1.25 -7.40
CA ASN A 29 15.58 -2.25 -8.05
C ASN A 29 14.17 -1.67 -8.02
N SER A 30 13.82 -0.86 -9.02
CA SER A 30 12.44 -0.45 -9.28
C SER A 30 11.73 -1.69 -9.80
N SER A 31 11.46 -2.65 -8.91
CA SER A 31 10.53 -3.71 -9.19
C SER A 31 9.21 -3.02 -9.52
N GLU A 32 8.69 -3.21 -10.73
CA GLU A 32 7.36 -2.73 -11.05
C GLU A 32 6.38 -3.19 -9.95
N PRO A 33 5.50 -2.29 -9.46
CA PRO A 33 4.54 -2.65 -8.44
C PRO A 33 3.73 -3.85 -8.91
N LEU A 34 3.83 -4.95 -8.16
CA LEU A 34 2.96 -6.11 -8.39
C LEU A 34 1.51 -5.63 -8.30
N ASN A 35 0.72 -5.81 -9.36
CA ASN A 35 -0.71 -5.46 -9.37
C ASN A 35 -1.53 -6.49 -8.58
N ILE A 36 -1.14 -6.70 -7.32
CA ILE A 36 -1.72 -7.65 -6.38
C ILE A 36 -1.82 -6.92 -5.04
N GLY A 37 -3.04 -6.84 -4.51
CA GLY A 37 -3.27 -6.36 -3.14
C GLY A 37 -3.90 -7.42 -2.28
N PHE A 38 -3.79 -7.25 -0.96
CA PHE A 38 -4.47 -8.04 0.05
C PHE A 38 -5.18 -7.17 1.06
N VAL A 39 -6.36 -7.63 1.50
CA VAL A 39 -7.11 -7.01 2.60
C VAL A 39 -7.50 -8.07 3.61
N LEU A 40 -7.23 -7.76 4.87
CA LEU A 40 -7.59 -8.52 6.06
C LEU A 40 -8.66 -7.81 6.86
N TYR A 41 -9.89 -8.35 6.84
CA TYR A 41 -10.98 -7.94 7.71
C TYR A 41 -11.06 -8.74 9.00
N THR A 42 -11.31 -8.04 10.10
CA THR A 42 -11.51 -8.63 11.43
C THR A 42 -12.76 -8.02 12.07
N LYS A 43 -13.60 -8.87 12.68
CA LYS A 43 -14.76 -8.38 13.44
C LYS A 43 -14.31 -7.55 14.62
N THR A 44 -14.99 -6.43 14.83
CA THR A 44 -14.80 -5.64 16.05
C THR A 44 -15.83 -6.03 17.11
N ARG A 45 -15.73 -5.42 18.30
CA ARG A 45 -16.76 -5.55 19.34
C ARG A 45 -18.04 -4.79 19.00
N THR A 46 -17.99 -3.89 18.01
CA THR A 46 -19.13 -3.08 17.58
C THR A 46 -19.88 -3.81 16.46
N PRO A 47 -21.19 -4.11 16.66
CA PRO A 47 -22.07 -4.61 15.61
C PRO A 47 -21.94 -3.84 14.30
N GLY A 48 -21.82 -4.57 13.19
CA GLY A 48 -21.75 -3.96 11.86
C GLY A 48 -20.44 -3.21 11.56
N VAL A 49 -19.39 -3.40 12.36
CA VAL A 49 -18.09 -2.78 12.13
C VAL A 49 -17.00 -3.84 11.99
N LEU A 50 -16.26 -3.75 10.90
CA LEU A 50 -15.04 -4.53 10.64
C LEU A 50 -13.82 -3.61 10.66
N SER A 51 -12.75 -4.06 11.28
CA SER A 51 -11.42 -3.47 11.11
C SER A 51 -10.77 -4.09 9.89
N ALA A 52 -9.99 -3.33 9.14
CA ALA A 52 -9.23 -3.80 8.01
C ALA A 52 -7.72 -3.50 8.15
N ARG A 53 -6.89 -4.38 7.60
CA ARG A 53 -5.47 -4.11 7.28
C ARG A 53 -5.27 -4.46 5.82
N TRP A 54 -4.70 -3.54 5.05
CA TRP A 54 -4.55 -3.74 3.62
C TRP A 54 -3.13 -3.46 3.18
N ASN A 55 -2.73 -4.08 2.08
CA ASN A 55 -1.56 -3.72 1.31
C ASN A 55 -1.88 -3.84 -0.18
N TYR A 56 -1.25 -3.00 -0.98
CA TYR A 56 -1.27 -3.07 -2.43
C TYR A 56 0.16 -3.05 -2.95
N ALA A 57 0.48 -4.01 -3.81
CA ALA A 57 1.83 -4.29 -4.24
C ALA A 57 2.77 -4.47 -3.01
N ASN A 58 4.00 -4.00 -3.18
CA ASN A 58 5.02 -3.82 -2.16
C ASN A 58 5.22 -2.35 -1.74
N ALA A 59 4.30 -1.46 -2.15
CA ALA A 59 4.47 -0.01 -2.04
C ALA A 59 3.51 0.65 -1.03
N TYR A 60 2.27 0.18 -0.97
CA TYR A 60 1.21 0.83 -0.18
C TYR A 60 0.60 -0.13 0.82
N SER A 61 0.29 0.37 2.00
CA SER A 61 -0.42 -0.37 3.03
C SER A 61 -1.01 0.57 4.06
N GLY A 62 -1.91 0.03 4.89
CA GLY A 62 -2.37 0.73 6.06
C GLY A 62 -3.61 0.14 6.70
N PRO A 63 -4.25 0.89 7.61
CA PRO A 63 -5.48 0.49 8.23
C PRO A 63 -6.69 0.78 7.34
N GLY A 64 -7.81 0.13 7.65
CA GLY A 64 -9.11 0.49 7.12
C GLY A 64 -10.24 0.15 8.07
N LYS A 65 -11.43 0.61 7.75
CA LYS A 65 -12.64 0.39 8.53
C LYS A 65 -13.82 0.19 7.61
N ALA A 66 -14.57 -0.88 7.82
CA ALA A 66 -15.83 -1.13 7.13
C ALA A 66 -17.00 -1.01 8.11
N THR A 67 -18.04 -0.29 7.71
CA THR A 67 -19.25 -0.08 8.51
C THR A 67 -20.49 -0.43 7.70
N GLY A 68 -21.44 -1.11 8.33
CA GLY A 68 -22.64 -1.62 7.67
C GLY A 68 -22.91 -3.06 8.11
N GLY A 69 -23.24 -3.93 7.17
CA GLY A 69 -23.42 -5.35 7.39
C GLY A 69 -24.56 -5.69 8.36
N PRO A 70 -24.76 -6.97 8.66
CA PRO A 70 -25.74 -7.40 9.63
C PRO A 70 -25.27 -7.05 11.03
N LYS A 71 -26.23 -6.76 11.91
CA LYS A 71 -25.96 -6.39 13.30
C LYS A 71 -25.32 -7.53 14.12
N ALA A 72 -25.33 -8.79 13.69
CA ALA A 72 -24.75 -9.87 14.49
C ALA A 72 -24.20 -11.07 13.70
N GLY A 73 -23.13 -11.65 14.23
CA GLY A 73 -22.71 -13.04 14.02
C GLY A 73 -21.98 -13.38 12.72
N SER A 74 -22.22 -12.66 11.62
CA SER A 74 -21.70 -12.99 10.29
C SER A 74 -20.73 -11.93 9.74
N PHE A 75 -19.91 -12.31 8.76
CA PHE A 75 -19.24 -11.35 7.88
C PHE A 75 -20.13 -10.97 6.68
N VAL A 76 -21.09 -11.82 6.32
CA VAL A 76 -21.98 -11.63 5.15
C VAL A 76 -22.75 -10.33 5.29
N GLY A 77 -22.71 -9.47 4.27
CA GLY A 77 -23.48 -8.23 4.21
C GLY A 77 -22.80 -7.16 3.36
N ARG A 78 -23.48 -6.03 3.22
CA ARG A 78 -22.95 -4.84 2.53
C ARG A 78 -22.36 -3.85 3.52
N TYR A 79 -21.16 -3.37 3.26
CA TYR A 79 -20.46 -2.40 4.08
C TYR A 79 -19.98 -1.24 3.21
N HIS A 80 -19.82 -0.07 3.81
CA HIS A 80 -18.98 0.99 3.27
C HIS A 80 -17.59 0.84 3.90
N VAL A 81 -16.54 0.67 3.09
CA VAL A 81 -15.16 0.54 3.57
C VAL A 81 -14.33 1.76 3.19
N ARG A 82 -13.53 2.25 4.13
CA ARG A 82 -12.55 3.33 3.92
C ARG A 82 -11.15 2.83 4.30
N TYR A 83 -10.19 3.10 3.44
CA TYR A 83 -8.78 2.76 3.63
C TYR A 83 -7.94 4.01 3.81
N PHE A 84 -6.90 3.85 4.62
CA PHE A 84 -5.94 4.89 4.92
C PHE A 84 -4.54 4.33 4.74
N LEU A 85 -3.61 5.19 4.36
CA LEU A 85 -2.17 4.90 4.40
C LEU A 85 -1.71 4.83 5.86
N GLU A 86 -0.52 4.28 6.10
CA GLU A 86 0.05 4.19 7.46
C GLU A 86 0.23 5.56 8.14
N ASN A 87 0.42 6.62 7.36
CA ASN A 87 0.51 8.00 7.88
C ASN A 87 -0.88 8.59 8.25
N GLY A 88 -1.96 7.83 8.09
CA GLY A 88 -3.33 8.24 8.37
C GLY A 88 -4.01 9.03 7.26
N GLN A 89 -3.34 9.31 6.14
CA GLN A 89 -3.96 9.92 4.98
C GLN A 89 -4.98 8.97 4.36
N PHE A 90 -6.09 9.54 3.90
CA PHE A 90 -7.10 8.78 3.16
C PHE A 90 -6.52 8.26 1.85
N SER A 91 -6.78 6.99 1.54
CA SER A 91 -6.40 6.37 0.27
C SER A 91 -7.63 6.27 -0.61
N ASP A 92 -8.57 5.40 -0.24
CA ASP A 92 -9.70 5.01 -1.09
C ASP A 92 -10.90 4.57 -0.25
N GLU A 93 -12.08 4.53 -0.89
CA GLU A 93 -13.28 3.94 -0.31
C GLU A 93 -14.11 3.17 -1.32
N TYR A 94 -14.87 2.19 -0.83
CA TYR A 94 -15.65 1.27 -1.66
C TYR A 94 -16.94 0.85 -0.95
N ASP A 95 -17.94 0.53 -1.75
CA ASP A 95 -19.01 -0.38 -1.33
C ASP A 95 -18.44 -1.81 -1.34
N LEU A 96 -18.55 -2.50 -0.22
CA LEU A 96 -18.07 -3.87 -0.03
C LEU A 96 -19.25 -4.81 0.14
N ASP A 97 -19.37 -5.81 -0.72
CA ASP A 97 -20.35 -6.88 -0.56
C ASP A 97 -19.64 -8.19 -0.22
N ILE A 98 -20.00 -8.74 0.95
CA ILE A 98 -19.48 -10.03 1.41
C ILE A 98 -20.63 -11.03 1.36
N GLN A 99 -20.47 -12.11 0.59
CA GLN A 99 -21.43 -13.18 0.47
C GLN A 99 -20.82 -14.51 0.92
N ARG A 100 -21.63 -15.44 1.40
CA ARG A 100 -21.15 -16.80 1.66
C ARG A 100 -21.11 -17.54 0.33
N HIS A 101 -19.97 -18.14 0.00
CA HIS A 101 -19.88 -19.01 -1.16
C HIS A 101 -20.53 -20.36 -0.85
N ALA A 102 -21.29 -20.91 -1.81
CA ALA A 102 -21.94 -22.20 -1.69
C ALA A 102 -21.49 -23.15 -2.82
N PRO A 103 -21.09 -24.40 -2.53
CA PRO A 103 -20.88 -25.01 -1.21
C PRO A 103 -19.52 -24.63 -0.61
N GLY A 104 -19.46 -24.37 0.70
CA GLY A 104 -18.17 -24.21 1.39
C GLY A 104 -18.17 -23.35 2.66
N ASP A 105 -16.96 -23.21 3.21
CA ASP A 105 -16.62 -22.36 4.34
C ASP A 105 -15.73 -21.19 3.89
N PHE A 106 -16.15 -20.52 2.83
CA PHE A 106 -15.50 -19.31 2.35
C PHE A 106 -16.53 -18.24 1.97
N TYR A 107 -16.05 -17.01 1.88
CA TYR A 107 -16.82 -15.85 1.50
C TYR A 107 -16.32 -15.32 0.16
N ASP A 108 -17.24 -14.92 -0.69
CA ASP A 108 -16.94 -14.07 -1.83
C ASP A 108 -17.01 -12.61 -1.38
N VAL A 109 -16.05 -11.82 -1.82
CA VAL A 109 -15.92 -10.42 -1.49
C VAL A 109 -15.85 -9.63 -2.79
N THR A 110 -16.70 -8.62 -2.90
CA THR A 110 -16.78 -7.74 -4.07
C THR A 110 -16.61 -6.30 -3.63
N TRP A 111 -15.64 -5.59 -4.21
CA TRP A 111 -15.49 -4.15 -4.05
C TRP A 111 -16.17 -3.46 -5.23
N ILE A 112 -16.97 -2.45 -4.93
CA ILE A 112 -17.84 -1.73 -5.84
C ILE A 112 -17.53 -0.24 -5.72
N THR A 113 -17.31 0.41 -6.85
CA THR A 113 -17.15 1.87 -6.96
C THR A 113 -18.14 2.35 -8.00
N ASP A 114 -18.90 3.41 -7.70
CA ASP A 114 -19.91 3.98 -8.62
C ASP A 114 -20.88 2.94 -9.19
N GLY A 115 -21.27 1.96 -8.36
CA GLY A 115 -22.17 0.87 -8.75
C GLY A 115 -21.55 -0.19 -9.67
N LYS A 116 -20.25 -0.10 -9.98
CA LYS A 116 -19.52 -1.06 -10.83
C LYS A 116 -18.55 -1.88 -9.99
N VAL A 117 -18.41 -3.16 -10.34
CA VAL A 117 -17.46 -4.06 -9.66
C VAL A 117 -16.03 -3.65 -10.02
N SER A 118 -15.27 -3.18 -9.02
CA SER A 118 -13.87 -2.80 -9.15
C SER A 118 -12.93 -3.99 -8.93
N ALA A 119 -13.30 -4.87 -7.98
CA ALA A 119 -12.51 -6.06 -7.70
C ALA A 119 -13.35 -7.17 -7.06
N ARG A 120 -12.83 -8.39 -7.14
CA ARG A 120 -13.38 -9.57 -6.47
C ARG A 120 -12.27 -10.33 -5.76
N GLY A 121 -12.64 -11.09 -4.74
CA GLY A 121 -11.87 -12.26 -4.35
C GLY A 121 -12.56 -13.07 -3.27
N SER A 122 -11.84 -14.04 -2.75
CA SER A 122 -12.43 -15.08 -1.90
C SER A 122 -11.66 -15.22 -0.60
N VAL A 123 -12.37 -15.53 0.49
CA VAL A 123 -11.85 -15.59 1.85
C VAL A 123 -12.22 -16.89 2.50
N TRP A 124 -11.25 -17.67 2.96
CA TRP A 124 -11.54 -18.79 3.84
C TRP A 124 -12.06 -18.33 5.20
N LYS A 125 -13.04 -19.07 5.74
CA LYS A 125 -13.57 -18.92 7.10
C LYS A 125 -12.50 -19.36 8.12
N SER A 126 -11.49 -18.54 8.25
CA SER A 126 -10.71 -18.39 9.46
C SER A 126 -10.89 -16.94 9.93
N ARG A 127 -10.29 -16.52 11.05
CA ARG A 127 -10.45 -15.16 11.60
C ARG A 127 -9.92 -14.03 10.68
N VAL A 128 -9.56 -14.35 9.43
CA VAL A 128 -8.72 -13.56 8.52
C VAL A 128 -9.25 -13.70 7.10
N ALA A 129 -9.66 -12.57 6.50
CA ALA A 129 -9.82 -12.45 5.07
C ALA A 129 -8.46 -12.26 4.39
N ARG A 130 -8.18 -12.98 3.30
CA ARG A 130 -7.05 -12.68 2.43
C ARG A 130 -7.56 -12.70 1.01
N VAL A 131 -7.74 -11.52 0.44
CA VAL A 131 -8.29 -11.37 -0.90
C VAL A 131 -7.21 -10.88 -1.83
N SER A 132 -6.90 -11.67 -2.85
CA SER A 132 -6.02 -11.26 -3.95
C SER A 132 -6.82 -10.39 -4.92
N LEU A 133 -6.44 -9.14 -5.07
CA LEU A 133 -6.93 -8.29 -6.17
C LEU A 133 -6.17 -8.70 -7.44
N SER A 134 -6.85 -9.11 -8.50
CA SER A 134 -6.22 -9.31 -9.83
C SER A 134 -7.05 -8.63 -10.91
N ALA A 135 -6.42 -7.68 -11.59
CA ALA A 135 -6.83 -7.00 -12.83
C ALA A 135 -8.16 -6.21 -12.79
N GLY A 136 -8.02 -4.87 -12.74
CA GLY A 136 -9.08 -3.86 -12.73
C GLY A 136 -8.67 -2.54 -12.04
N ALA A 137 -7.54 -2.55 -11.33
CA ALA A 137 -7.05 -1.46 -10.48
C ALA A 137 -6.00 -0.55 -11.17
N GLU A 138 -6.22 -0.15 -12.43
CA GLU A 138 -5.41 0.95 -13.02
C GLU A 138 -5.58 2.26 -12.23
N TRP A 139 -6.63 2.40 -11.44
CA TRP A 139 -6.99 3.64 -10.74
C TRP A 139 -6.40 3.83 -9.35
N LEU A 140 -5.76 2.82 -8.75
CA LEU A 140 -5.15 2.97 -7.41
C LEU A 140 -3.87 3.83 -7.46
N ILE A 141 -3.30 4.04 -8.65
CA ILE A 141 -2.07 4.82 -8.85
C ILE A 141 -2.39 6.28 -9.23
N ASP A 142 -3.50 6.54 -9.92
CA ASP A 142 -3.83 7.89 -10.41
C ASP A 142 -4.14 8.89 -9.27
N HIS A 143 -4.58 8.43 -8.10
CA HIS A 143 -4.79 9.31 -6.94
C HIS A 143 -3.59 9.43 -6.00
N LEU A 144 -2.62 8.50 -6.07
CA LEU A 144 -1.43 8.51 -5.20
C LEU A 144 -0.23 9.22 -5.85
N ASN A 145 -0.26 9.49 -7.16
CA ASN A 145 0.77 10.25 -7.89
C ASN A 145 0.42 11.74 -8.10
N VAL A 146 -0.65 12.26 -7.49
CA VAL A 146 -1.11 13.67 -7.65
C VAL A 146 -0.87 14.53 -6.38
N CYS A 147 -0.09 14.05 -5.42
CA CYS A 147 0.33 14.82 -4.24
C CYS A 147 1.86 14.96 -4.18
#